data_AF-A0A1Q3C180-F1
#
_entry.id   AF-A0A1Q3C180-F1
#
_cell.length_a   1.000
_cell.length_b   1.000
_cell.length_c   1.000
_cell.angle_alpha   90.00
_cell.angle_beta   90.00
_cell.angle_gamma   90.00
#
_symmetry.space_group_name_H-M   'P 1'
#
loop_
_entity.id
_entity.type
_entity.pdbx_description
1 polymer ?
#
loop_
_entity_poly.entity_id
_entity_poly.type
_entity_poly.pdbx_seq_one_letter_code
_entity_poly.pdbx_strand_id
1 'polypeptide(L)'
;MSYILDVSTPTGTSMYTDSIYRSCEMSMVGIPLYADLIVLPISDFDVILGMDWLSAHRARVDCYNKTVDFCLPDGTTFQFKGDKGFSTPIISFIRSSRYLEKGCEGYLAYVVDQRKEKDLSLEEIPVVC
;
A
#
# COMPACT_ATOMS: atom_id res chain seq x y z
N MET A 1 -16.89 -26.63 14.59
CA MET A 1 -16.97 -25.60 15.65
C MET A 1 -16.96 -24.26 14.96
N SER A 2 -18.09 -23.56 14.91
CA SER A 2 -18.13 -22.17 14.48
C SER A 2 -17.58 -21.32 15.63
N TYR A 3 -16.51 -20.59 15.38
CA TYR A 3 -16.01 -19.56 16.27
C TYR A 3 -16.16 -18.24 15.52
N ILE A 4 -16.56 -17.19 16.23
CA ILE A 4 -16.59 -15.82 15.72
C ILE A 4 -15.39 -15.13 16.32
N LEU A 5 -14.52 -14.60 15.47
CA LEU A 5 -13.40 -13.77 15.85
C LEU A 5 -13.89 -12.33 15.98
N ASP A 6 -13.51 -11.66 17.07
CA ASP A 6 -13.61 -10.22 17.24
C ASP A 6 -12.23 -9.62 16.96
N VAL A 7 -12.13 -8.85 15.88
CA VAL A 7 -10.87 -8.26 15.41
C VAL A 7 -10.92 -6.76 15.57
N SER A 8 -10.09 -6.23 16.45
CA SER A 8 -9.87 -4.79 16.60
C SER A 8 -8.98 -4.28 15.47
N THR A 9 -9.44 -3.27 14.74
CA THR A 9 -8.69 -2.63 13.65
C THR A 9 -7.90 -1.42 14.17
N PRO A 10 -6.85 -0.98 13.44
CA PRO A 10 -6.08 0.22 13.80
C PRO A 10 -6.91 1.52 13.85
N THR A 11 -8.09 1.55 13.23
CA THR A 11 -9.01 2.71 13.29
C THR A 11 -9.83 2.75 14.58
N GLY A 12 -9.67 1.76 15.47
CA GLY A 12 -10.35 1.67 16.75
C GLY A 12 -11.73 1.02 16.68
N THR A 13 -12.12 0.47 15.52
CA THR A 13 -13.37 -0.27 15.36
C THR A 13 -13.13 -1.78 15.47
N SER A 14 -14.11 -2.52 15.99
CA SER A 14 -14.11 -3.97 15.94
C SER A 14 -14.86 -4.48 14.71
N MET A 15 -14.40 -5.62 14.19
CA MET A 15 -15.00 -6.34 13.09
C MET A 15 -15.15 -7.81 13.47
N TYR A 16 -16.26 -8.43 13.08
CA TYR A 16 -16.51 -9.84 13.38
C TYR A 16 -16.40 -10.69 12.13
N THR A 17 -15.75 -11.84 12.24
CA THR A 17 -15.59 -12.79 11.12
C THR A 17 -15.45 -14.21 11.63
N ASP A 18 -15.92 -15.18 10.86
CA ASP A 18 -15.73 -16.62 11.10
C ASP A 18 -14.83 -17.27 10.03
N SER A 19 -14.28 -16.44 9.14
CA SER A 19 -13.58 -16.87 7.94
C SER A 19 -12.06 -16.71 8.09
N ILE A 20 -11.36 -17.83 7.89
CA ILE A 20 -9.89 -17.88 7.85
C ILE A 20 -9.47 -18.63 6.58
N TYR A 21 -8.56 -18.05 5.81
CA TYR A 21 -7.79 -18.78 4.82
C TYR A 21 -6.50 -19.30 5.43
N ARG A 22 -6.21 -20.58 5.24
CA ARG A 22 -5.03 -21.23 5.83
C ARG A 22 -3.92 -21.41 4.81
N SER A 23 -2.68 -21.28 5.27
CA SER A 23 -1.48 -21.48 4.46
C SER A 23 -1.50 -20.71 3.13
N CYS A 24 -1.96 -19.45 3.16
CA CYS A 24 -1.92 -18.57 2.01
C CYS A 24 -0.47 -18.27 1.62
N GLU A 25 -0.11 -18.55 0.38
CA GLU A 25 1.20 -18.18 -0.16
C GLU A 25 1.24 -16.69 -0.51
N MET A 26 2.31 -16.04 -0.08
CA MET A 26 2.66 -14.66 -0.43
C MET A 26 4.09 -14.65 -0.94
N SER A 27 4.33 -14.00 -2.08
CA SER A 27 5.69 -13.83 -2.60
C SER A 27 6.26 -12.50 -2.13
N MET A 28 7.39 -12.53 -1.43
CA MET A 28 8.17 -11.34 -1.08
C MET A 28 9.55 -11.46 -1.71
N VAL A 29 9.87 -10.56 -2.65
CA VAL A 29 11.17 -10.56 -3.35
C VAL A 29 11.45 -11.92 -4.02
N GLY A 30 10.41 -12.58 -4.54
CA GLY A 30 10.50 -13.90 -5.17
C GLY A 30 10.60 -15.07 -4.19
N ILE A 31 10.59 -14.82 -2.88
CA ILE A 31 10.61 -15.87 -1.85
C ILE A 31 9.15 -16.16 -1.43
N PRO A 32 8.69 -17.43 -1.53
CA PRO A 32 7.37 -17.81 -1.06
C PRO A 32 7.34 -17.88 0.46
N LEU A 33 6.33 -17.25 1.07
CA LEU A 33 6.05 -17.23 2.50
C LEU A 33 4.60 -17.60 2.74
N TYR A 34 4.29 -18.14 3.90
CA TYR A 34 2.95 -18.64 4.20
C TYR A 34 2.35 -17.96 5.44
N ALA A 35 1.05 -17.69 5.41
CA ALA A 35 0.29 -17.14 6.54
C ALA A 35 -1.13 -17.72 6.59
N ASP A 36 -1.65 -17.87 7.79
CA ASP A 36 -3.09 -18.00 8.00
C ASP A 36 -3.68 -16.58 8.06
N LEU A 37 -4.67 -16.28 7.21
CA LEU A 37 -5.23 -14.95 7.03
C LEU A 37 -6.68 -14.91 7.51
N ILE A 38 -6.98 -13.96 8.39
CA ILE A 38 -8.34 -13.65 8.82
C ILE A 38 -8.99 -12.73 7.79
N VAL A 39 -10.18 -13.10 7.31
CA VAL A 39 -10.87 -12.34 6.24
C VAL A 39 -11.70 -11.22 6.85
N LEU A 40 -11.39 -9.98 6.48
CA LEU A 40 -12.11 -8.78 6.90
C LEU A 40 -12.54 -7.95 5.69
N PRO A 41 -13.74 -7.33 5.71
CA PRO A 41 -14.18 -6.42 4.65
C PRO A 41 -13.55 -5.03 4.84
N ILE A 42 -12.22 -4.97 4.73
CA ILE A 42 -11.43 -3.72 4.79
C ILE A 42 -11.18 -3.17 3.37
N SER A 43 -11.17 -1.85 3.26
CA SER A 43 -10.69 -1.13 2.07
C SER A 43 -9.20 -0.80 2.21
N ASP A 44 -8.56 -0.45 1.08
CA ASP A 44 -7.20 0.13 1.00
C ASP A 44 -6.02 -0.82 1.26
N PHE A 45 -6.25 -2.00 1.85
CA PHE A 45 -5.20 -3.01 2.11
C PHE A 45 -5.62 -4.40 1.65
N ASP A 46 -4.72 -5.07 0.92
CA ASP A 46 -4.92 -6.48 0.53
C ASP A 46 -4.63 -7.45 1.69
N VAL A 47 -3.55 -7.20 2.43
CA VAL A 47 -3.10 -8.05 3.56
C VAL A 47 -2.49 -7.18 4.66
N ILE A 48 -2.82 -7.48 5.91
CA ILE A 48 -2.17 -6.90 7.10
C ILE A 48 -1.46 -8.02 7.85
N LEU A 49 -0.15 -7.92 7.99
CA LEU A 49 0.66 -8.89 8.72
C LEU A 49 0.85 -8.45 10.17
N GLY A 50 0.35 -9.26 11.09
CA GLY A 50 0.43 -9.02 12.51
C GLY A 50 1.82 -9.25 13.10
N MET A 51 1.97 -8.88 14.38
CA MET A 51 3.21 -9.07 15.13
C MET A 51 3.57 -10.55 15.33
N ASP A 52 2.58 -11.43 15.39
CA ASP A 52 2.72 -12.87 15.41
C ASP A 52 3.48 -13.37 14.18
N TRP A 53 3.00 -13.02 12.99
CA TRP A 53 3.62 -13.42 11.73
C TRP A 53 5.01 -12.78 11.56
N LEU A 54 5.16 -11.50 11.91
CA LEU A 54 6.44 -10.79 11.85
C LEU A 54 7.48 -11.41 12.80
N SER A 55 7.06 -11.78 14.02
CA SER A 55 7.96 -12.39 15.02
C SER A 55 8.40 -13.80 14.62
N ALA A 56 7.52 -14.60 14.02
CA ALA A 56 7.84 -15.94 13.50
C ALA A 56 8.95 -15.91 12.43
N HIS A 57 9.01 -14.82 11.65
CA HIS A 57 10.01 -14.59 10.60
C HIS A 57 11.14 -13.63 11.03
N ARG A 58 11.25 -13.37 12.34
CA ARG A 58 12.29 -12.52 12.96
C ARG A 58 12.44 -11.17 12.24
N ALA A 59 11.32 -10.58 11.86
CA ALA A 59 11.29 -9.36 11.08
C ALA A 59 11.92 -8.19 11.86
N ARG A 60 12.79 -7.43 11.21
CA ARG A 60 13.36 -6.18 11.72
C ARG A 60 12.95 -5.04 10.80
N VAL A 61 12.15 -4.12 11.33
CA VAL A 61 11.67 -2.95 10.60
C VAL A 61 12.64 -1.79 10.78
N ASP A 62 13.16 -1.26 9.68
CA ASP A 62 13.89 -0.01 9.62
C ASP A 62 13.00 1.06 8.97
N CYS A 63 12.37 1.87 9.82
CA CYS A 63 11.46 2.92 9.37
C CYS A 63 12.17 4.04 8.61
N TYR A 64 13.42 4.33 8.92
CA TYR A 64 14.18 5.40 8.27
C TYR A 64 14.47 5.04 6.82
N ASN A 65 14.99 3.82 6.61
CA ASN A 65 15.31 3.31 5.28
C ASN A 65 14.09 2.71 4.54
N LYS A 66 12.95 2.55 5.24
CA LYS A 66 11.71 1.94 4.76
C LYS A 66 11.93 0.50 4.28
N THR A 67 12.66 -0.26 5.08
CA THR A 67 13.00 -1.66 4.81
C THR A 67 12.54 -2.56 5.93
N VAL A 68 12.30 -3.83 5.60
CA VAL A 68 12.05 -4.89 6.56
C VAL A 68 13.00 -6.03 6.24
N ASP A 69 13.89 -6.34 7.18
CA ASP A 69 14.78 -7.50 7.08
C ASP A 69 14.08 -8.71 7.70
N PHE A 70 14.11 -9.85 7.02
CA PHE A 70 13.56 -11.11 7.52
C PHE A 70 14.69 -12.12 7.72
N CYS A 71 14.53 -12.94 8.75
CA CYS A 71 15.40 -14.08 9.03
C CYS A 71 14.52 -15.29 9.33
N LEU A 72 14.33 -16.10 8.30
CA LEU A 72 13.46 -17.28 8.35
C LEU A 72 14.05 -18.35 9.29
N PRO A 73 13.22 -19.26 9.82
CA PRO A 73 13.68 -20.33 10.70
C PRO A 73 14.75 -21.25 10.09
N ASP A 74 14.77 -21.39 8.76
CA ASP A 74 15.75 -22.19 8.02
C ASP A 74 17.10 -21.46 7.81
N GLY A 75 17.22 -20.21 8.27
CA GLY A 75 18.41 -19.37 8.13
C GLY A 75 18.41 -18.49 6.87
N THR A 76 17.42 -18.61 6.00
CA THR A 76 17.28 -17.72 4.83
C THR A 76 17.04 -16.29 5.30
N THR A 77 17.79 -15.35 4.74
CA THR A 77 17.64 -13.91 5.04
C THR A 77 17.37 -13.14 3.76
N PHE A 78 16.47 -12.16 3.83
CA PHE A 78 16.17 -11.27 2.72
C PHE A 78 15.63 -9.94 3.24
N GLN A 79 15.74 -8.92 2.42
CA GLN A 79 15.23 -7.58 2.72
C GLN A 79 14.08 -7.26 1.79
N PHE A 80 12.93 -6.93 2.37
CA PHE A 80 11.84 -6.28 1.68
C PHE A 80 12.04 -4.77 1.75
N LYS A 81 11.86 -4.07 0.63
CA LYS A 81 11.88 -2.61 0.57
C LYS A 81 10.49 -2.14 0.23
N GLY A 82 9.89 -1.35 1.13
CA GLY A 82 8.61 -0.71 0.86
C GLY A 82 8.71 0.10 -0.43
N ASP A 83 7.63 0.10 -1.21
CA ASP A 83 7.61 0.84 -2.47
C ASP A 83 7.96 2.30 -2.21
N LYS A 84 8.95 2.80 -2.97
CA LYS A 84 9.20 4.23 -3.05
C LYS A 84 8.12 4.77 -3.96
N GLY A 85 6.90 4.93 -3.45
CA GLY A 85 5.79 5.51 -4.20
C GLY A 85 6.30 6.64 -5.09
N PHE A 86 6.16 6.40 -6.40
CA PHE A 86 6.74 7.18 -7.50
C PHE A 86 8.27 7.31 -7.50
N SER A 87 8.90 6.67 -8.49
CA SER A 87 10.26 7.02 -8.94
C SER A 87 10.35 8.50 -9.35
N THR A 88 9.22 9.12 -9.70
CA THR A 88 9.11 10.54 -10.02
C THR A 88 8.81 11.36 -8.76
N PRO A 89 9.71 12.26 -8.34
CA PRO A 89 9.45 13.12 -7.19
C PRO A 89 8.21 14.00 -7.47
N ILE A 90 7.20 13.87 -6.63
CA ILE A 90 6.09 14.83 -6.58
C ILE A 90 6.65 16.13 -6.01
N ILE A 91 6.49 17.22 -6.75
CA ILE A 91 6.93 18.55 -6.33
C ILE A 91 5.70 19.44 -6.14
N SER A 92 5.79 20.40 -5.21
CA SER A 92 4.74 21.40 -5.03
C SER A 92 4.66 22.32 -6.25
N PHE A 93 3.50 22.97 -6.42
CA PHE A 93 3.31 24.00 -7.45
C PHE A 93 4.39 25.09 -7.40
N ILE A 94 4.73 25.58 -6.20
CA ILE A 94 5.78 26.60 -6.04
C ILE A 94 7.12 26.11 -6.62
N ARG A 95 7.44 24.83 -6.43
CA ARG A 95 8.69 24.25 -6.91
C ARG A 95 8.64 23.97 -8.41
N SER A 96 7.49 23.58 -8.96
CA SER A 96 7.32 23.46 -10.41
C SER A 96 7.40 24.81 -11.11
N SER A 97 6.76 25.86 -10.59
CA SER A 97 6.86 27.23 -11.11
C SER A 97 8.31 27.72 -11.19
N ARG A 98 9.10 27.50 -10.13
CA ARG A 98 10.53 27.87 -10.12
C ARG A 98 11.36 27.11 -11.16
N TYR A 99 10.97 25.91 -11.56
CA TYR A 99 11.66 25.18 -12.63
C TYR A 99 11.27 25.72 -14.00
N LEU A 100 9.99 26.06 -14.22
CA LEU A 100 9.53 26.71 -15.45
C LEU A 100 10.23 28.07 -15.64
N GLU A 101 10.34 28.88 -14.58
CA GLU A 101 11.08 30.16 -14.59
C GLU A 101 12.56 30.00 -14.95
N LYS A 102 13.14 28.83 -14.65
CA LYS A 102 14.53 28.49 -15.00
C LYS A 102 14.68 27.89 -16.41
N GLY A 103 13.59 27.84 -17.19
CA GLY A 103 13.58 27.35 -18.56
C GLY A 103 13.39 25.84 -18.71
N CYS A 104 12.96 25.13 -17.67
CA CYS A 104 12.55 23.73 -17.82
C CYS A 104 11.23 23.63 -18.60
N GLU A 105 11.07 22.58 -19.40
CA GLU A 105 9.82 22.28 -20.11
C GLU A 105 8.80 21.64 -19.16
N GLY A 106 7.55 22.07 -19.26
CA GLY A 106 6.42 21.51 -18.50
C GLY A 106 5.36 20.97 -19.45
N TYR A 107 4.82 19.79 -19.13
CA TYR A 107 3.75 19.16 -19.89
C TYR A 107 2.53 18.98 -18.99
N LEU A 108 1.35 19.29 -19.51
CA LEU A 108 0.08 18.97 -18.87
C LEU A 108 -0.38 17.61 -19.36
N ALA A 109 -0.54 16.66 -18.45
CA ALA A 109 -1.19 15.38 -18.72
C ALA A 109 -2.56 15.38 -18.06
N TYR A 110 -3.58 14.90 -18.76
CA TYR A 110 -4.91 14.66 -18.21
C TYR A 110 -5.26 13.20 -18.40
N VAL A 111 -6.03 12.64 -17.46
CA VAL A 111 -6.49 11.26 -17.50
C VAL A 111 -7.97 11.29 -17.87
N VAL A 112 -8.33 10.59 -18.95
CA VAL A 112 -9.73 10.39 -19.34
C VAL A 112 -10.17 9.03 -18.88
N ASP A 113 -11.13 8.99 -17.95
CA ASP A 113 -11.81 7.76 -17.58
C ASP A 113 -12.83 7.41 -18.66
N GLN A 114 -12.48 6.47 -19.54
CA GLN A 114 -13.34 6.01 -20.62
C GLN A 114 -14.56 5.20 -20.15
N ARG A 115 -14.71 4.96 -18.84
CA ARG A 115 -15.80 4.14 -18.27
C ARG A 115 -17.01 4.95 -17.81
N LYS A 116 -16.97 6.29 -17.85
CA LYS A 116 -18.09 7.14 -17.45
C LYS A 116 -18.83 7.70 -18.65
N GLU A 117 -20.03 7.18 -18.90
CA GLU A 117 -21.07 7.90 -19.64
C GLU A 117 -21.55 9.10 -18.82
N LYS A 118 -20.90 10.25 -19.00
CA LYS A 118 -21.47 11.62 -19.00
C LYS A 118 -20.34 12.63 -18.98
N ASP A 119 -20.16 13.31 -20.10
CA ASP A 119 -19.24 14.41 -20.25
C ASP A 119 -19.69 15.60 -19.39
N LEU A 120 -18.84 16.04 -18.46
CA LEU A 120 -18.86 17.42 -17.99
C LEU A 120 -18.20 18.25 -19.08
N SER A 121 -18.82 19.34 -19.51
CA SER A 121 -18.23 20.17 -20.56
C SER A 121 -17.01 20.93 -19.98
N LEU A 122 -16.05 21.27 -20.84
CA LEU A 122 -14.84 21.99 -20.43
C LEU A 122 -15.16 23.34 -19.74
N GLU A 123 -16.34 23.90 -20.00
CA GLU A 123 -16.81 25.14 -19.36
C GLU A 123 -17.23 24.97 -17.90
N GLU A 124 -17.47 23.74 -17.42
CA GLU A 124 -17.92 23.46 -16.05
C GLU A 124 -16.74 23.27 -15.06
N ILE A 125 -15.50 23.26 -15.55
CA ILE A 125 -14.31 23.19 -14.71
C ILE A 125 -14.07 24.59 -14.11
N PRO A 126 -14.19 24.77 -12.78
CA PRO A 126 -14.01 26.07 -12.17
C PRO A 126 -12.56 26.54 -12.33
N VAL A 127 -12.39 27.72 -12.93
CA VAL A 127 -11.10 28.42 -12.95
C VAL A 127 -10.86 29.01 -11.56
N VAL A 128 -9.87 28.48 -10.85
CA VAL A 128 -9.46 29.00 -9.55
C VAL A 128 -8.45 30.13 -9.80
N CYS A 129 -8.89 31.36 -9.56
CA CYS A 129 -8.05 32.57 -9.56
C CYS A 129 -7.35 32.75 -8.20
#